data_AF-A0A2D9CC13-F1
#
_entry.id   AF-A0A2D9CC13-F1
#
_cell.length_a   1.000
_cell.length_b   1.000
_cell.length_c   1.000
_cell.angle_alpha   90.00
_cell.angle_beta   90.00
_cell.angle_gamma   90.00
#
_symmetry.space_group_name_H-M   'P 1'
#
loop_
_entity.id
_entity.type
_entity.pdbx_description
1 polymer ?
#
loop_
_entity_poly.entity_id
_entity_poly.type
_entity_poly.pdbx_seq_one_letter_code
_entity_poly.pdbx_strand_id
1 'polypeptide(L)' 'MKILKTYDLAPDGVRIEVNWDNMNIGASIFVPCINTEEATKEVTRICTEKGWEIESRLRIEGECLGVRFWRKM' A
#
# COMPACT_ATOMS: atom_id res chain seq x y z
N MET A 1 -7.41 19.93 11.96
CA MET A 1 -6.39 18.86 12.13
C MET A 1 -6.83 17.65 11.32
N LYS A 2 -6.10 17.29 10.26
CA LYS A 2 -6.41 16.11 9.45
C LYS A 2 -5.77 14.91 10.18
N ILE A 3 -6.57 14.21 10.97
CA ILE A 3 -6.12 13.04 11.74
C ILE A 3 -5.64 12.01 10.72
N LEU A 4 -4.33 11.76 10.68
CA LEU A 4 -3.76 10.64 9.94
C LEU A 4 -4.17 9.39 10.72
N LYS A 5 -5.00 8.54 10.12
CA LYS A 5 -5.25 7.20 10.64
C LYS A 5 -3.92 6.47 10.55
N THR A 6 -3.59 5.65 11.55
CA THR A 6 -2.29 4.97 11.75
C THR A 6 -1.72 4.25 10.52
N TYR A 7 -2.54 4.00 9.50
CA TYR A 7 -2.22 3.21 8.32
C TYR A 7 -2.55 3.91 6.98
N ASP A 8 -2.67 5.24 6.96
CA ASP A 8 -2.72 5.98 5.68
C ASP A 8 -1.36 5.91 4.97
N LEU A 9 -1.38 5.83 3.64
CA LEU A 9 -0.18 5.89 2.79
C LEU A 9 -0.04 7.30 2.20
N ALA A 10 1.18 7.82 2.06
CA ALA A 10 1.42 9.11 1.40
C ALA A 10 2.74 9.16 0.62
N PRO A 11 2.99 8.23 -0.31
CA PRO A 11 4.30 8.10 -0.98
C PRO A 11 4.65 9.29 -1.87
N ASP A 12 3.65 9.99 -2.41
CA ASP A 12 3.84 11.19 -3.26
C ASP A 12 3.33 12.46 -2.56
N GLY A 13 3.13 12.42 -1.23
CA GLY A 13 2.51 13.50 -0.47
C GLY A 13 0.99 13.60 -0.64
N VAL A 14 0.40 12.72 -1.46
CA VAL A 14 -1.06 12.55 -1.58
C VAL A 14 -1.49 11.43 -0.64
N ARG A 15 -2.44 11.73 0.25
CA ARG A 15 -2.99 10.75 1.19
C ARG A 15 -3.84 9.71 0.44
N ILE A 16 -3.49 8.45 0.59
CA ILE A 16 -4.20 7.28 0.10
C ILE A 16 -4.73 6.51 1.30
N GLU A 17 -6.06 6.47 1.44
CA GLU A 17 -6.71 5.68 2.48
C GLU A 17 -6.97 4.26 1.95
N VAL A 18 -6.39 3.27 2.61
CA VAL A 18 -6.60 1.86 2.29
C VAL A 18 -7.41 1.22 3.42
N ASN A 19 -8.48 0.49 3.05
CA ASN A 19 -9.22 -0.30 4.02
C ASN A 19 -8.51 -1.63 4.28
N TRP A 20 -7.54 -1.59 5.19
CA TRP A 20 -6.75 -2.77 5.58
C TRP A 20 -7.59 -3.88 6.22
N ASP A 21 -8.70 -3.55 6.88
CA ASP A 21 -9.57 -4.54 7.53
C ASP A 21 -10.21 -5.49 6.51
N ASN A 22 -10.52 -5.00 5.31
CA ASN A 22 -11.01 -5.81 4.20
C ASN A 22 -9.90 -6.48 3.38
N MET A 23 -8.63 -6.29 3.74
CA MET A 23 -7.49 -6.89 3.04
C MET A 23 -7.26 -8.32 3.54
N ASN A 24 -8.10 -9.24 3.08
CA ASN A 24 -8.01 -10.67 3.41
C ASN A 24 -6.78 -11.33 2.76
N ILE A 25 -6.43 -12.53 3.21
CA ILE A 25 -5.38 -13.34 2.55
C ILE A 25 -5.79 -13.60 1.10
N GLY A 26 -4.88 -13.34 0.15
CA GLY A 26 -5.14 -13.39 -1.29
C GLY A 26 -5.70 -12.10 -1.88
N ALA A 27 -6.09 -11.12 -1.05
CA ALA A 27 -6.47 -9.80 -1.53
C ALA A 27 -5.25 -9.03 -2.04
N SER A 28 -5.52 -8.10 -2.95
CA SER A 28 -4.50 -7.22 -3.50
C SER A 28 -4.99 -5.79 -3.57
N ILE A 29 -4.07 -4.85 -3.35
CA ILE A 29 -4.31 -3.41 -3.50
C ILE A 29 -3.34 -2.85 -4.52
N PHE A 30 -3.81 -1.95 -5.37
CA PHE A 30 -2.95 -1.20 -6.27
C PHE A 30 -2.84 0.24 -5.77
N VAL A 31 -1.60 0.70 -5.60
CA VAL A 31 -1.28 2.06 -5.14
C VAL A 31 -0.63 2.78 -6.32
N PRO A 32 -1.36 3.67 -7.03
CA PRO A 32 -0.77 4.50 -8.07
C PRO A 32 0.16 5.51 -7.39
N CYS A 33 1.46 5.42 -7.70
CA CYS A 33 2.49 6.25 -7.09
C CYS A 33 3.69 6.38 -8.03
N ILE A 34 4.35 7.53 -7.99
CA ILE A 34 5.61 7.75 -8.70
C ILE A 34 6.74 7.24 -7.80
N ASN A 35 6.68 7.58 -6.51
CA ASN A 35 7.63 7.11 -5.49
C ASN A 35 7.32 5.68 -5.02
N THR A 36 7.57 4.71 -5.90
CA THR A 36 7.34 3.28 -5.63
C THR A 36 8.17 2.73 -4.46
N GLU A 37 9.36 3.29 -4.20
CA GLU A 37 10.21 2.93 -3.07
C GLU A 37 9.60 3.36 -1.73
N GLU A 38 9.10 4.60 -1.65
CA GLU A 38 8.41 5.11 -0.45
C GLU A 38 7.13 4.32 -0.21
N ALA A 39 6.34 4.07 -1.26
CA ALA A 39 5.12 3.27 -1.17
C ALA A 39 5.42 1.87 -0.63
N THR A 40 6.48 1.24 -1.11
CA THR A 40 6.88 -0.10 -0.63
C THR A 40 7.31 -0.05 0.84
N LYS A 41 8.07 0.97 1.26
CA LYS A 41 8.47 1.13 2.67
C LYS A 41 7.28 1.33 3.59
N GLU A 42 6.37 2.23 3.24
CA GLU A 42 5.18 2.50 4.06
C GLU A 42 4.29 1.26 4.18
N VAL A 43 3.97 0.60 3.07
CA VAL A 43 3.13 -0.60 3.06
C VAL A 43 3.82 -1.74 3.83
N THR A 44 5.11 -1.95 3.62
CA THR A 44 5.88 -2.98 4.36
C THR A 44 5.88 -2.71 5.85
N ARG A 45 6.05 -1.45 6.28
CA ARG A 45 5.98 -1.07 7.70
C ARG A 45 4.61 -1.43 8.29
N ILE A 46 3.53 -1.01 7.64
CA ILE A 46 2.15 -1.27 8.08
C ILE A 46 1.88 -2.78 8.16
N CYS A 47 2.27 -3.54 7.15
CA CYS A 47 2.07 -4.99 7.12
C CYS A 47 2.94 -5.71 8.16
N THR A 48 4.18 -5.27 8.38
CA THR A 48 5.05 -5.80 9.44
C THR A 48 4.44 -5.56 10.82
N GLU A 49 3.90 -4.38 11.09
CA GLU A 49 3.19 -4.07 12.34
C GLU A 49 1.94 -4.93 12.55
N LYS A 50 1.30 -5.38 11.46
CA LYS A 50 0.16 -6.29 11.49
C LYS A 50 0.54 -7.78 11.46
N GLY A 51 1.83 -8.10 11.30
CA GLY A 51 2.34 -9.46 11.15
C GLY A 51 1.92 -10.13 9.84
N TRP A 52 1.69 -9.36 8.78
CA TRP A 52 1.27 -9.86 7.47
C TRP A 52 2.45 -10.01 6.54
N GLU A 53 2.45 -11.10 5.77
CA GLU A 53 3.40 -11.28 4.67
C GLU A 53 2.79 -10.71 3.40
N ILE A 54 3.53 -9.81 2.75
CA ILE A 54 3.10 -9.16 1.52
C ILE A 54 4.09 -9.38 0.39
N GLU A 55 3.56 -9.55 -0.80
CA GLU A 55 4.33 -9.50 -2.04
C GLU A 55 4.03 -8.17 -2.73
N SER A 56 5.06 -7.43 -3.14
CA SER A 56 4.90 -6.19 -3.91
C SER A 56 5.46 -6.37 -5.32
N ARG A 57 4.78 -5.80 -6.33
CA ARG A 57 5.31 -5.71 -7.70
C ARG A 57 4.96 -4.38 -8.32
N LEU A 58 5.95 -3.77 -8.94
CA LEU A 58 5.80 -2.56 -9.73
C LEU A 58 5.00 -2.88 -11.00
N ARG A 59 3.95 -2.11 -11.25
CA ARG A 59 3.01 -2.31 -12.36
C ARG A 59 2.59 -0.96 -12.92
N ILE A 60 2.31 -0.95 -14.22
CA ILE A 60 1.62 0.16 -14.88
C ILE A 60 0.22 -0.36 -15.20
N GLU A 61 -0.80 0.24 -14.60
CA GLU A 61 -2.20 -0.10 -14.84
C GLU A 61 -2.96 1.15 -15.25
N GLY A 62 -3.65 1.09 -16.40
CA GLY A 62 -4.46 2.21 -16.90
C GLY A 62 -3.67 3.51 -17.03
N GLU A 63 -2.46 3.45 -17.58
CA GLU A 63 -1.55 4.59 -17.77
C GLU A 63 -0.97 5.19 -16.47
N CYS A 64 -1.29 4.62 -15.31
CA CYS A 64 -0.71 5.02 -14.02
C CYS A 64 0.42 4.06 -13.60
N LEU A 65 1.59 4.63 -13.31
CA LEU A 65 2.67 3.94 -12.62
C LEU A 65 2.25 3.70 -11.16
N GLY A 66 2.59 2.52 -10.63
CA GLY A 66 2.37 2.23 -9.22
C GLY A 66 2.93 0.89 -8.79
N VAL A 67 2.52 0.49 -7.60
CA VAL A 67 2.89 -0.79 -7.00
C VAL A 67 1.62 -1.52 -6.59
N ARG A 68 1.52 -2.79 -6.99
CA ARG A 68 0.48 -3.69 -6.48
C ARG A 68 1.06 -4.51 -5.34
N PHE A 69 0.30 -4.62 -4.26
CA PHE A 69 0.63 -5.38 -3.07
C PHE A 69 -0.39 -6.50 -2.90
N TRP A 70 0.09 -7.73 -2.70
CA TRP A 70 -0.74 -8.90 -2.41
C TRP A 70 -0.46 -9.35 -0.98
N ARG A 71 -1.52 -9.62 -0.21
CA ARG A 71 -1.38 -10.26 1.08
C ARG A 71 -1.28 -11.77 0.90
N LYS A 72 -0.17 -12.35 1.33
CA LYS A 72 0.11 -13.80 1.27
C LYS A 72 -0.34 -14.54 2.53
N MET A 73 -0.09 -13.97 3.71
CA MET A 73 -0.44 -14.50 5.03
C MET A 73 -0.82 -13.36 5.97
#